data_AF-A0A959I9I7-F1
#
_entry.id   AF-A0A959I9I7-F1
#
_cell.length_a   1.000
_cell.length_b   1.000
_cell.length_c   1.000
_cell.angle_alpha   90.00
_cell.angle_beta   90.00
_cell.angle_gamma   90.00
#
_symmetry.space_group_name_H-M   'P 1'
#
loop_
_entity.id
_entity.type
_entity.pdbx_description
1 polymer ?
#
loop_
_entity_poly.entity_id
_entity_poly.type
_entity_poly.pdbx_seq_one_letter_code
_entity_poly.pdbx_strand_id
1 'polypeptide(L)'
;MSYLDRSIPELIELGKQKHAEYANAHPFPHIYFDDFFKPEILHAILGEFPSLGGSKDDVFYSNPNEVKYASKGEYRFGPQTRAFMHFLNSQPFLEFLQELTGIDETLVPDPYFEGGGLHQIRRGGYLKVHVDFHKHKAMNLDRR
;
A
#
# COMPACT_ATOMS: atom_id res chain seq x y z
N MET A 1 -16.54 1.27 10.40
CA MET A 1 -16.76 1.91 9.08
C MET A 1 -16.41 0.89 8.02
N SER A 2 -17.21 0.77 6.94
CA SER A 2 -16.86 -0.11 5.82
C SER A 2 -16.01 0.68 4.83
N TYR A 3 -14.79 0.22 4.54
CA TYR A 3 -13.88 0.85 3.56
C TYR A 3 -14.27 0.61 2.10
N LEU A 4 -15.12 -0.41 1.91
CA LEU A 4 -15.50 -1.00 0.63
C LEU A 4 -17.03 -0.98 0.51
N ASP A 5 -17.52 -1.07 -0.72
CA ASP A 5 -18.92 -1.40 -1.04
C ASP A 5 -19.18 -2.92 -1.03
N ARG A 6 -18.23 -3.69 -0.50
CA ARG A 6 -18.26 -5.15 -0.39
C ARG A 6 -18.13 -5.56 1.07
N SER A 7 -18.83 -6.61 1.44
CA SER A 7 -18.58 -7.36 2.67
C SER A 7 -17.25 -8.10 2.58
N ILE A 8 -16.73 -8.58 3.72
CA ILE A 8 -15.49 -9.35 3.76
C ILE A 8 -15.59 -10.65 2.93
N PRO A 9 -16.68 -11.45 3.00
CA PRO A 9 -16.81 -12.62 2.14
C PRO A 9 -16.79 -12.28 0.64
N GLU A 10 -17.46 -11.20 0.24
CA GLU A 10 -17.45 -10.74 -1.17
C GLU A 10 -16.07 -10.26 -1.62
N LEU A 11 -15.29 -9.65 -0.72
CA LEU A 11 -13.91 -9.26 -1.00
C LEU A 11 -13.02 -10.48 -1.25
N ILE A 12 -13.10 -11.50 -0.40
CA ILE A 12 -12.31 -12.73 -0.55
C ILE A 12 -12.70 -13.47 -1.84
N GLU A 13 -14.00 -13.57 -2.11
CA GLU A 13 -14.52 -14.19 -3.33
C GLU A 13 -14.07 -13.45 -4.59
N LEU A 14 -14.02 -12.11 -4.55
CA LEU A 14 -13.45 -11.32 -5.63
C LEU A 14 -11.99 -11.70 -5.91
N GLY A 15 -11.18 -11.92 -4.85
CA GLY A 15 -9.79 -12.38 -4.98
C GLY A 15 -9.70 -13.69 -5.78
N LYS A 16 -10.49 -14.70 -5.39
CA LYS A 16 -10.57 -16.00 -6.07
C LYS A 16 -10.96 -15.87 -7.53
N GLN A 17 -12.01 -15.09 -7.82
CA GLN A 17 -12.52 -14.90 -9.17
C GLN A 17 -11.50 -14.20 -10.08
N LYS A 18 -10.67 -13.33 -9.50
CA LYS A 18 -9.71 -12.51 -10.23
C LYS A 18 -8.30 -13.07 -10.27
N HIS A 19 -8.06 -14.19 -9.59
CA HIS A 19 -6.75 -14.86 -9.58
C HIS A 19 -6.21 -15.14 -10.98
N ALA A 20 -7.02 -15.75 -11.85
CA ALA A 20 -6.59 -16.10 -13.20
C ALA A 20 -6.29 -14.85 -14.06
N GLU A 21 -7.03 -13.76 -13.85
CA GLU A 21 -6.78 -12.48 -14.54
C GLU A 21 -5.46 -11.88 -14.07
N TYR A 22 -5.21 -11.83 -12.76
CA TYR A 22 -3.95 -11.36 -12.19
C TYR A 22 -2.76 -12.21 -12.66
N ALA A 23 -2.82 -13.54 -12.49
CA ALA A 23 -1.70 -14.44 -12.72
C ALA A 23 -1.27 -14.52 -14.20
N ASN A 24 -2.22 -14.37 -15.13
CA ASN A 24 -1.97 -14.47 -16.57
C ASN A 24 -1.83 -13.10 -17.26
N ALA A 25 -1.85 -12.01 -16.49
CA ALA A 25 -1.64 -10.69 -17.06
C ALA A 25 -0.23 -10.54 -17.66
N HIS A 26 -0.12 -9.76 -18.73
CA HIS A 26 1.14 -9.55 -19.46
C HIS A 26 1.56 -8.08 -19.36
N PRO A 27 2.86 -7.77 -19.22
CA PRO A 27 4.02 -8.67 -19.33
C PRO A 27 4.44 -9.38 -18.02
N PHE A 28 3.71 -9.14 -16.93
CA PHE A 28 3.91 -9.76 -15.61
C PHE A 28 2.56 -9.78 -14.86
N PRO A 29 2.42 -10.59 -13.80
CA PRO A 29 1.19 -10.65 -13.01
C PRO A 29 0.80 -9.28 -12.46
N HIS A 30 -0.39 -8.80 -12.80
CA HIS A 30 -0.92 -7.53 -12.34
C HIS A 30 -2.44 -7.46 -12.54
N ILE A 31 -3.10 -6.61 -11.77
CA ILE A 31 -4.53 -6.31 -11.92
C ILE A 31 -4.80 -4.90 -11.40
N TYR A 32 -5.90 -4.29 -11.86
CA TYR A 32 -6.42 -3.05 -11.29
C TYR A 32 -7.93 -3.16 -11.07
N PHE A 33 -8.44 -2.36 -10.14
CA PHE A 33 -9.85 -2.29 -9.81
C PHE A 33 -10.29 -0.83 -9.79
N ASP A 34 -11.23 -0.48 -10.65
CA ASP A 34 -11.90 0.82 -10.58
C ASP A 34 -12.77 0.90 -9.33
N ASP A 35 -12.80 2.08 -8.71
CA ASP A 35 -13.66 2.41 -7.56
C ASP A 35 -13.62 1.35 -6.43
N PHE A 36 -12.42 0.83 -6.16
CA PHE A 36 -12.25 -0.25 -5.18
C PHE A 36 -12.60 0.18 -3.76
N PHE A 37 -12.27 1.41 -3.40
CA PHE A 37 -12.58 2.02 -2.11
C PHE A 37 -13.63 3.11 -2.25
N LYS A 38 -14.38 3.31 -1.17
CA LYS A 38 -15.37 4.39 -1.10
C LYS A 38 -14.72 5.77 -1.21
N PRO A 39 -15.17 6.65 -2.11
CA PRO A 39 -14.53 7.93 -2.36
C PRO A 39 -14.52 8.85 -1.13
N GLU A 40 -15.55 8.79 -0.28
CA GLU A 40 -15.61 9.61 0.95
C GLU A 40 -14.47 9.31 1.93
N ILE A 41 -13.97 8.07 1.97
CA ILE A 41 -12.85 7.68 2.81
C ILE A 41 -11.55 8.22 2.23
N LEU A 42 -11.38 8.12 0.91
CA LEU A 42 -10.20 8.67 0.24
C LEU A 42 -10.14 10.20 0.37
N HIS A 43 -11.27 10.90 0.29
CA HIS A 43 -11.34 12.34 0.55
C HIS A 43 -10.96 12.69 2.00
N ALA A 44 -11.39 11.89 2.98
CA ALA A 44 -11.01 12.10 4.37
C ALA A 44 -9.50 11.90 4.60
N ILE A 45 -8.91 10.83 4.02
CA ILE A 45 -7.46 10.57 4.07
C ILE A 45 -6.69 11.70 3.39
N LEU A 46 -7.15 12.17 2.23
CA LEU A 46 -6.55 13.29 1.53
C LEU A 46 -6.56 14.57 2.38
N GLY A 47 -7.64 14.83 3.11
CA GLY A 47 -7.74 15.94 4.05
C GLY A 47 -6.76 15.86 5.22
N GLU A 48 -6.32 14.65 5.60
CA GLU A 48 -5.30 14.43 6.62
C GLU A 48 -3.87 14.43 6.07
N PHE A 49 -3.70 14.46 4.74
CA PHE A 49 -2.39 14.34 4.13
C PHE A 49 -1.51 15.53 4.54
N PRO A 50 -0.38 15.30 5.23
CA PRO A 50 0.43 16.38 5.78
C PRO A 50 1.30 17.02 4.69
N SER A 51 1.70 18.27 4.92
CA SER A 51 2.79 18.86 4.15
C SER A 51 4.11 18.20 4.56
N LEU A 52 4.66 17.34 3.69
CA LEU A 52 5.95 16.68 3.91
C LEU A 52 7.12 17.62 3.61
N GLY A 53 8.23 17.42 4.32
CA GLY A 53 9.42 18.28 4.25
C GLY A 53 9.38 19.47 5.21
N GLY A 54 8.31 19.60 6.00
CA GLY A 54 8.23 20.56 7.10
C GLY A 54 8.70 19.99 8.45
N SER A 55 8.79 18.66 8.58
CA SER A 55 9.33 17.99 9.77
C SER A 55 10.76 17.50 9.54
N LYS A 56 11.57 17.46 10.62
CA LYS A 56 12.90 16.85 10.60
C LYS A 56 12.87 15.33 10.41
N ASP A 57 11.72 14.72 10.72
CA ASP A 57 11.53 13.26 10.60
C ASP A 57 11.06 12.84 9.20
N ASP A 58 10.63 13.80 8.38
CA ASP A 58 10.30 13.54 6.98
C ASP A 58 11.60 13.24 6.20
N VAL A 59 11.51 12.30 5.27
CA VAL A 59 12.63 11.93 4.41
C VAL A 59 12.51 12.67 3.10
N PHE A 60 13.59 13.34 2.68
CA PHE A 60 13.72 13.88 1.34
C PHE A 60 14.76 13.08 0.57
N TYR A 61 14.30 12.37 -0.45
CA TYR A 61 15.18 11.71 -1.41
C TYR A 61 15.48 12.67 -2.55
N SER A 62 16.76 12.90 -2.81
CA SER A 62 17.25 13.70 -3.93
C SER A 62 18.49 13.04 -4.49
N ASN A 63 18.30 12.08 -5.37
CA ASN A 63 19.37 11.31 -5.98
C ASN A 63 19.04 11.04 -7.47
N PRO A 64 19.96 10.44 -8.25
CA PRO A 64 19.72 10.19 -9.67
C PRO A 64 18.50 9.31 -9.97
N ASN A 65 18.00 8.53 -9.01
CA ASN A 65 16.88 7.60 -9.18
C ASN A 65 15.55 8.18 -8.72
N GLU A 66 15.56 9.15 -7.79
CA GLU A 66 14.34 9.71 -7.23
C GLU A 66 14.51 11.13 -6.66
N VAL A 67 13.44 11.90 -6.81
CA VAL A 67 13.21 13.18 -6.14
C VAL A 67 11.81 13.15 -5.55
N LYS A 68 11.71 12.82 -4.25
CA LYS A 68 10.44 12.62 -3.55
C LYS A 68 10.56 12.86 -2.04
N TYR A 69 9.43 13.14 -1.41
CA TYR A 69 9.30 13.15 0.04
C TYR A 69 8.61 11.87 0.54
N ALA A 70 8.97 11.42 1.73
CA ALA A 70 8.31 10.31 2.41
C ALA A 70 8.19 10.56 3.92
N SER A 71 7.16 10.02 4.56
CA SER A 71 7.14 9.84 6.01
C SER A 71 7.83 8.54 6.42
N LYS A 72 8.17 8.42 7.70
CA LYS A 72 8.61 7.14 8.28
C LYS A 72 7.45 6.52 9.05
N GLY A 73 7.18 5.24 8.79
CA GLY A 73 6.14 4.50 9.51
C GLY A 73 4.78 5.21 9.47
N GLU A 74 4.04 5.07 10.57
CA GLU A 74 2.74 5.71 10.77
C GLU A 74 2.79 7.04 11.55
N TYR A 75 3.98 7.60 11.80
CA TYR A 75 4.14 8.82 12.62
C TYR A 75 3.44 10.05 12.05
N ARG A 76 3.25 10.07 10.72
CA ARG A 76 2.59 11.17 10.01
C ARG A 76 1.14 10.86 9.64
N PHE A 77 0.60 9.71 10.04
CA PHE A 77 -0.78 9.34 9.76
C PHE A 77 -1.73 10.05 10.74
N GLY A 78 -2.70 10.77 10.16
CA GLY A 78 -3.89 11.18 10.90
C GLY A 78 -4.79 9.97 11.26
N PRO A 79 -5.82 10.17 12.08
CA PRO A 79 -6.69 9.09 12.55
C PRO A 79 -7.31 8.25 11.42
N GLN A 80 -7.83 8.87 10.37
CA GLN A 80 -8.47 8.16 9.25
C GLN A 80 -7.45 7.42 8.41
N THR A 81 -6.32 8.07 8.12
CA THR A 81 -5.18 7.48 7.41
C THR A 81 -4.68 6.23 8.15
N ARG A 82 -4.51 6.32 9.47
CA ARG A 82 -4.07 5.20 10.30
C ARG A 82 -5.06 4.05 10.26
N ALA A 83 -6.34 4.32 10.50
CA ALA A 83 -7.37 3.29 10.47
C ALA A 83 -7.45 2.58 9.11
N PHE A 84 -7.32 3.33 8.01
CA PHE A 84 -7.28 2.77 6.66
C PHE A 84 -6.04 1.91 6.41
N MET A 85 -4.83 2.41 6.74
CA MET A 85 -3.59 1.65 6.54
C MET A 85 -3.54 0.39 7.39
N HIS A 86 -4.13 0.41 8.60
CA HIS A 86 -4.31 -0.78 9.43
C HIS A 86 -5.28 -1.78 8.83
N PHE A 87 -6.37 -1.30 8.19
CA PHE A 87 -7.26 -2.17 7.43
C PHE A 87 -6.54 -2.85 6.26
N LEU A 88 -5.70 -2.14 5.51
CA LEU A 88 -4.90 -2.74 4.43
C LEU A 88 -3.88 -3.79 4.93
N ASN A 89 -3.54 -3.76 6.23
CA ASN A 89 -2.68 -4.75 6.88
C ASN A 89 -3.47 -5.78 7.71
N SER A 90 -4.80 -5.73 7.67
CA SER A 90 -5.65 -6.61 8.49
C SER A 90 -5.81 -7.99 7.86
N GLN A 91 -6.07 -9.00 8.68
CA GLN A 91 -6.35 -10.38 8.25
C GLN A 91 -7.27 -10.47 7.01
N PRO A 92 -8.49 -9.85 6.98
CA PRO A 92 -9.37 -10.02 5.83
C PRO A 92 -8.81 -9.42 4.52
N PHE A 93 -7.98 -8.38 4.60
CA PHE A 93 -7.33 -7.82 3.41
C PHE A 93 -6.17 -8.70 2.94
N LEU A 94 -5.41 -9.28 3.87
CA LEU A 94 -4.35 -10.23 3.56
C LEU A 94 -4.92 -11.52 2.95
N GLU A 95 -6.03 -12.04 3.46
CA GLU A 95 -6.72 -13.19 2.87
C GLU A 95 -7.16 -12.90 1.42
N PHE A 96 -7.72 -11.72 1.16
CA PHE A 96 -8.02 -11.28 -0.19
C PHE A 96 -6.79 -11.25 -1.11
N LEU A 97 -5.68 -10.65 -0.66
CA LEU A 97 -4.44 -10.61 -1.42
C LEU A 97 -3.88 -12.02 -1.67
N GLN A 98 -3.96 -12.90 -0.68
CA GLN A 98 -3.47 -14.28 -0.81
C GLN A 98 -4.28 -15.06 -1.85
N GLU A 99 -5.62 -14.98 -1.81
CA GLU A 99 -6.50 -15.60 -2.81
C GLU A 99 -6.29 -15.01 -4.21
N LEU A 100 -6.11 -13.70 -4.31
CA LEU A 100 -5.84 -13.02 -5.58
C LEU A 100 -4.49 -13.44 -6.18
N THR A 101 -3.44 -13.43 -5.37
CA THR A 101 -2.06 -13.62 -5.85
C THR A 101 -1.67 -15.10 -5.98
N GLY A 102 -2.35 -16.00 -5.26
CA GLY A 102 -2.02 -17.42 -5.21
C GLY A 102 -0.70 -17.70 -4.49
N ILE A 103 -0.28 -16.83 -3.56
CA ILE A 103 0.91 -17.07 -2.73
C ILE A 103 0.58 -18.17 -1.72
N ASP A 104 1.37 -19.24 -1.73
CA ASP A 104 1.16 -20.42 -0.86
C ASP A 104 1.50 -20.13 0.60
N GLU A 105 2.50 -19.28 0.85
CA GLU A 105 2.90 -18.90 2.20
C GLU A 105 1.93 -17.89 2.82
N THR A 106 1.69 -18.01 4.14
CA THR A 106 0.86 -17.04 4.87
C THR A 106 1.47 -15.64 4.80
N LEU A 107 0.70 -14.69 4.27
CA LEU A 107 1.10 -13.29 4.24
C LEU A 107 1.17 -12.70 5.66
N VAL A 108 2.28 -12.04 5.96
CA VAL A 108 2.52 -11.36 7.24
C VAL A 108 2.50 -9.84 6.99
N PRO A 109 1.68 -9.06 7.71
CA PRO A 109 1.66 -7.62 7.55
C PRO A 109 2.95 -6.98 8.08
N ASP A 110 3.27 -5.78 7.57
CA ASP A 110 4.37 -4.96 8.06
C ASP A 110 3.83 -3.89 9.03
N PRO A 111 3.93 -4.10 10.36
CA PRO A 111 3.44 -3.13 11.35
C PRO A 111 4.32 -1.87 11.45
N TYR A 112 5.52 -1.88 10.86
CA TYR A 112 6.47 -0.78 10.89
C TYR A 112 6.34 0.13 9.67
N PHE A 113 5.65 -0.32 8.63
CA PHE A 113 5.62 0.29 7.31
C PHE A 113 7.05 0.62 6.83
N GLU A 114 7.96 -0.36 6.88
CA GLU A 114 9.36 -0.18 6.43
C GLU A 114 9.38 0.09 4.91
N GLY A 115 9.85 1.29 4.53
CA GLY A 115 9.75 1.76 3.14
C GLY A 115 8.34 2.13 2.69
N GLY A 116 7.35 1.95 3.57
CA GLY A 116 6.00 2.48 3.43
C GLY A 116 5.83 3.84 4.11
N GLY A 117 4.57 4.26 4.25
CA GLY A 117 4.21 5.58 4.75
C GLY A 117 3.58 6.45 3.66
N LEU A 118 3.47 7.75 3.93
CA LEU A 118 2.96 8.74 2.98
C LEU A 118 4.09 9.22 2.09
N HIS A 119 3.94 9.08 0.78
CA HIS A 119 4.90 9.56 -0.21
C HIS A 119 4.32 10.73 -1.00
N GLN A 120 5.15 11.72 -1.32
CA GLN A 120 4.76 12.89 -2.12
C GLN A 120 5.83 13.20 -3.18
N ILE A 121 5.43 13.17 -4.44
CA ILE A 121 6.24 13.66 -5.57
C ILE A 121 5.66 15.02 -5.99
N ARG A 122 6.47 16.07 -5.86
CA ARG A 122 6.08 17.43 -6.29
C ARG A 122 6.41 17.63 -7.76
N ARG A 123 5.90 18.72 -8.36
CA ARG A 123 6.25 19.12 -9.74
C ARG A 123 7.78 19.13 -9.92
N GLY A 124 8.26 18.41 -10.93
CA GLY A 124 9.69 18.21 -11.22
C GLY A 124 10.34 17.03 -10.49
N GLY A 125 9.64 16.40 -9.54
CA GLY A 125 10.06 15.16 -8.90
C GLY A 125 9.81 13.93 -9.78
N TYR A 126 10.48 12.83 -9.44
CA TYR A 126 10.40 11.57 -10.19
C TYR A 126 10.74 10.36 -9.32
N LEU A 127 10.36 9.18 -9.78
CA LEU A 127 10.83 7.88 -9.32
C LEU A 127 11.11 7.04 -10.56
N LYS A 128 12.38 6.72 -10.81
CA LYS A 128 12.81 5.95 -12.00
C LYS A 128 12.48 4.47 -11.84
N VAL A 129 12.51 3.73 -12.94
CA VAL A 129 12.37 2.26 -12.95
C VAL A 129 13.42 1.64 -12.03
N HIS A 130 12.99 0.75 -11.15
CA HIS A 130 13.83 0.05 -10.18
C HIS A 130 13.19 -1.28 -9.80
N VAL A 131 13.97 -2.11 -9.09
CA VAL A 131 13.47 -3.28 -8.38
C VAL A 131 13.36 -2.89 -6.91
N ASP A 132 12.24 -3.25 -6.29
CA ASP A 132 12.00 -2.95 -4.87
C ASP A 132 12.89 -3.78 -3.92
N PHE A 133 12.93 -3.35 -2.66
CA PHE A 133 13.66 -4.06 -1.62
C PHE A 133 13.01 -5.42 -1.34
N HIS A 134 13.80 -6.49 -1.41
CA HIS A 134 13.31 -7.87 -1.25
C HIS A 134 13.39 -8.40 0.21
N LYS A 135 13.99 -7.65 1.15
CA LYS A 135 14.09 -8.04 2.56
C LYS A 135 13.51 -6.97 3.48
N HIS A 136 12.70 -7.40 4.45
CA HIS A 136 12.29 -6.59 5.58
C HIS A 136 13.32 -6.75 6.70
N LYS A 137 14.07 -5.69 7.00
CA LYS A 137 15.25 -5.78 7.89
C LYS A 137 14.87 -6.05 9.33
N ALA A 138 13.83 -5.39 9.83
CA ALA A 138 13.39 -5.54 11.21
C ALA A 138 12.80 -6.93 11.50
N MET A 139 12.03 -7.48 10.56
CA MET A 139 11.35 -8.78 10.73
C MET A 139 12.17 -9.97 10.19
N ASN A 140 13.25 -9.71 9.44
CA ASN A 140 14.07 -10.71 8.77
C ASN A 140 13.25 -11.64 7.84
N LEU A 141 12.28 -11.06 7.11
CA LEU A 141 11.40 -11.75 6.16
C LEU A 141 11.69 -11.29 4.73
N ASP A 142 11.31 -12.12 3.75
CA ASP A 142 11.26 -11.70 2.35
C ASP A 142 10.02 -10.85 2.08
N ARG A 143 10.20 -9.78 1.30
CA ARG A 143 9.11 -8.93 0.79
C ARG A 143 8.68 -9.49 -0.56
N ARG A 144 7.38 -9.68 -0.72
CA ARG A 144 6.74 -10.19 -1.94
C ARG A 144 5.75 -9.16 -2.45
#